data_AF-A0A6L3W9F5-F1
#
_entry.id   AF-A0A6L3W9F5-F1
#
_cell.length_a   1.000
_cell.length_b   1.000
_cell.length_c   1.000
_cell.angle_alpha   90.00
_cell.angle_beta   90.00
_cell.angle_gamma   90.00
#
_symmetry.space_group_name_H-M   'P 1'
#
loop_
_entity.id
_entity.type
_entity.pdbx_description
1 polymer ?
#
loop_
_entity_poly.entity_id
_entity_poly.type
_entity_poly.pdbx_seq_one_letter_code
_entity_poly.pdbx_strand_id
1 'polypeptide(L)'
;MTTAVRVLGAFAVHVAGAPADLGGPRRRSVLARLAAAHGRMVPADRLVEDLWAGTAPPRAAAGLQSFVSHLRRVLEPGRPPRTPARILVTEPPGYALRLPDGA
;
A
#
# COMPACT_ATOMS: atom_id res chain seq x y z
N MET A 1 12.60 30.07 10.37
CA MET A 1 12.29 28.65 10.66
C MET A 1 10.90 28.39 10.12
N THR A 2 10.74 27.49 9.16
CA THR A 2 9.43 27.25 8.54
C THR A 2 8.97 25.85 8.90
N THR A 3 8.04 25.77 9.84
CA THR A 3 7.32 24.55 10.16
C THR A 3 6.06 24.53 9.31
N ALA A 4 5.91 23.52 8.46
CA ALA A 4 4.70 23.31 7.68
C ALA A 4 4.10 21.94 8.02
N VAL A 5 2.84 21.95 8.45
CA VAL A 5 2.02 20.76 8.63
C VAL A 5 0.92 20.83 7.56
N ARG A 6 0.87 19.84 6.67
CA ARG A 6 -0.15 19.73 5.62
C ARG A 6 -0.91 18.43 5.80
N VAL A 7 -2.21 18.53 6.05
CA VAL A 7 -3.15 17.40 6.05
C VAL A 7 -3.82 17.37 4.67
N LEU A 8 -3.30 16.51 3.79
CA LEU A 8 -3.72 16.40 2.38
C LEU A 8 -5.01 15.57 2.25
N GLY A 9 -6.15 16.11 2.67
CA GLY A 9 -7.48 15.56 2.35
C GLY A 9 -7.62 14.04 2.47
N ALA A 10 -8.36 13.42 1.55
CA ALA A 10 -8.43 11.97 1.43
C ALA A 10 -7.15 11.42 0.78
N PHE A 11 -6.59 10.33 1.32
CA PHE A 11 -5.42 9.63 0.76
C PHE A 11 -5.66 9.27 -0.72
N ALA A 12 -4.84 9.84 -1.60
CA ALA A 12 -4.92 9.66 -3.04
C ALA A 12 -3.55 9.28 -3.61
N VAL A 13 -3.57 8.47 -4.67
CA VAL A 13 -2.37 8.11 -5.44
C VAL A 13 -2.65 8.41 -6.89
N HIS A 14 -1.64 8.96 -7.58
CA HIS A 14 -1.70 9.20 -9.01
C HIS A 14 -0.72 8.28 -9.72
N VAL A 15 -1.15 7.65 -10.80
CA VAL A 15 -0.33 6.79 -11.66
C VAL A 15 -0.34 7.41 -13.06
N ALA A 16 0.85 7.72 -13.58
CA ALA A 16 1.01 8.44 -14.86
C ALA A 16 0.17 9.74 -14.94
N GLY A 17 0.08 10.49 -13.84
CA GLY A 17 -0.65 11.76 -13.76
C GLY A 17 -2.17 11.64 -13.57
N ALA A 18 -2.74 10.42 -13.58
CA ALA A 18 -4.16 10.19 -13.37
C ALA A 18 -4.45 9.62 -11.97
N PRO A 19 -5.57 9.99 -11.31
CA PRO A 19 -5.99 9.37 -10.05
C PRO A 19 -6.15 7.85 -10.19
N ALA A 20 -5.56 7.10 -9.26
CA ALA A 20 -5.65 5.64 -9.22
C ALA A 20 -6.85 5.17 -8.39
N ASP A 21 -7.66 4.26 -8.95
CA ASP A 21 -8.73 3.62 -8.18
C ASP A 21 -8.15 2.52 -7.27
N LEU A 22 -7.80 2.91 -6.05
CA LEU A 22 -7.29 2.02 -5.02
C LEU A 22 -8.37 1.08 -4.45
N GLY A 23 -9.64 1.30 -4.79
CA GLY A 23 -10.79 0.63 -4.23
C GLY A 23 -11.15 1.08 -2.80
N GLY A 24 -11.73 0.16 -2.04
CA GLY A 24 -12.34 0.43 -0.73
C GLY A 24 -11.35 0.86 0.37
N PRO A 25 -11.87 1.33 1.52
CA PRO A 25 -11.09 1.95 2.59
C PRO A 25 -9.95 1.06 3.10
N ARG A 26 -10.17 -0.25 3.28
CA ARG A 26 -9.12 -1.17 3.74
C ARG A 26 -7.92 -1.27 2.77
N ARG A 27 -8.15 -1.23 1.45
CA ARG A 27 -7.05 -1.25 0.46
C ARG A 27 -6.25 0.05 0.52
N ARG A 28 -6.95 1.18 0.63
CA ARG A 28 -6.32 2.49 0.84
C ARG A 28 -5.49 2.53 2.13
N SER A 29 -6.00 1.97 3.23
CA SER A 29 -5.30 1.90 4.50
C SER A 29 -3.98 1.10 4.42
N VAL A 30 -3.94 -0.01 3.67
CA VAL A 30 -2.69 -0.74 3.43
C VAL A 30 -1.65 0.19 2.81
N LEU A 31 -2.03 0.88 1.74
CA LEU A 31 -1.08 1.72 1.01
C LEU A 31 -0.67 2.96 1.82
N ALA A 32 -1.59 3.58 2.55
CA ALA A 32 -1.30 4.69 3.45
C ALA A 32 -0.33 4.28 4.56
N ARG A 33 -0.50 3.08 5.14
CA ARG A 33 0.39 2.56 6.17
C ARG A 33 1.80 2.29 5.64
N LEU A 34 1.91 1.73 4.44
CA LEU A 34 3.21 1.51 3.79
C LEU A 34 3.87 2.82 3.34
N ALA A 35 3.10 3.81 2.88
CA ALA A 35 3.61 5.14 2.56
C ALA A 35 4.19 5.83 3.80
N ALA A 36 3.48 5.76 4.93
CA ALA A 36 3.95 6.28 6.22
C ALA A 36 5.21 5.55 6.75
N ALA A 37 5.50 4.35 6.26
CA ALA A 37 6.72 3.62 6.60
C ALA A 37 7.96 4.15 5.84
N HIS A 38 7.78 5.02 4.85
CA HIS A 38 8.85 5.63 4.04
C HIS A 38 9.80 4.60 3.43
N GLY A 39 9.23 3.60 2.75
CA GLY A 39 10.00 2.54 2.10
C GLY A 39 10.52 1.44 3.02
N ARG A 40 10.33 1.53 4.34
CA ARG A 40 10.62 0.43 5.26
C ARG A 40 9.58 -0.67 5.12
N MET A 41 10.03 -1.92 5.28
CA MET A 41 9.14 -3.08 5.34
C MET A 41 8.23 -3.01 6.57
N VAL A 42 6.95 -3.27 6.37
CA VAL A 42 5.95 -3.43 7.43
C VAL A 42 5.53 -4.91 7.48
N PRO A 43 5.63 -5.57 8.65
CA PRO A 43 5.23 -6.98 8.79
C PRO A 43 3.76 -7.20 8.41
N ALA A 44 3.46 -8.33 7.77
CA ALA A 44 2.09 -8.66 7.38
C ALA A 44 1.12 -8.69 8.58
N ASP A 45 1.56 -9.24 9.72
CA ASP A 45 0.75 -9.31 10.94
C ASP A 45 0.44 -7.92 11.50
N ARG A 46 1.35 -6.96 11.36
CA ARG A 46 1.11 -5.56 11.76
C ARG A 46 0.10 -4.89 10.83
N LEU A 47 0.17 -5.15 9.53
CA LEU A 47 -0.84 -4.67 8.59
C LEU A 47 -2.21 -5.28 8.90
N VAL A 48 -2.29 -6.56 9.27
CA VAL A 48 -3.53 -7.20 9.70
C VAL A 48 -4.07 -6.53 10.98
N GLU A 49 -3.23 -6.37 11.99
CA GLU A 49 -3.61 -5.72 13.24
C GLU A 49 -4.16 -4.31 12.99
N ASP A 50 -3.46 -3.50 12.19
CA ASP A 50 -3.86 -2.11 11.89
C ASP A 50 -5.17 -2.03 11.07
N LEU A 51 -5.44 -3.02 10.20
CA LEU A 51 -6.63 -3.02 9.33
C LEU A 51 -7.91 -3.46 10.04
N TRP A 52 -7.77 -4.31 11.07
CA TRP A 52 -8.89 -4.93 11.76
C TRP A 52 -8.94 -4.60 13.26
N ALA A 53 -7.97 -3.86 13.80
CA ALA A 53 -7.89 -3.42 15.19
C ALA A 53 -8.19 -4.56 16.19
N GLY A 54 -7.50 -5.69 16.04
CA GLY A 54 -7.70 -6.89 16.87
C GLY A 54 -8.95 -7.73 16.57
N THR A 55 -9.82 -7.31 15.64
CA THR A 55 -11.03 -8.05 15.22
C THR A 55 -10.84 -8.76 13.86
N ALA A 56 -9.63 -9.27 13.62
CA ALA A 56 -9.27 -9.89 12.35
C ALA A 56 -10.07 -11.17 12.09
N PRO A 57 -10.72 -11.32 10.92
CA PRO A 57 -11.39 -12.57 10.58
C PRO A 57 -10.37 -13.70 10.36
N PRO A 58 -10.78 -14.98 10.43
CA PRO A 58 -9.87 -16.13 10.28
C PRO A 58 -9.04 -16.13 8.98
N ARG A 59 -9.50 -15.44 7.93
CA ARG A 59 -8.83 -15.33 6.62
C ARG A 59 -8.22 -13.94 6.35
N ALA A 60 -7.91 -13.16 7.40
CA ALA A 60 -7.39 -11.81 7.26
C ALA A 60 -6.09 -11.76 6.42
N ALA A 61 -5.17 -12.70 6.62
CA ALA A 61 -3.95 -12.80 5.82
C ALA A 61 -4.24 -12.99 4.32
N ALA A 62 -5.18 -13.88 3.96
CA ALA A 62 -5.60 -14.05 2.56
C ALA A 62 -6.30 -12.79 2.00
N GLY A 63 -7.06 -12.09 2.84
CA GLY A 63 -7.64 -10.78 2.50
C GLY A 63 -6.56 -9.74 2.21
N LEU A 64 -5.52 -9.65 3.04
CA LEU A 64 -4.37 -8.77 2.83
C LEU A 64 -3.66 -9.08 1.51
N GLN A 65 -3.37 -10.35 1.21
CA GLN A 65 -2.78 -10.77 -0.07
C GLN A 65 -3.64 -10.34 -1.26
N SER A 66 -4.96 -10.43 -1.14
CA SER A 66 -5.91 -10.00 -2.18
C SER A 66 -5.88 -8.49 -2.39
N PHE A 67 -5.79 -7.71 -1.30
CA PHE A 67 -5.63 -6.25 -1.36
C PHE A 67 -4.30 -5.87 -2.02
N VAL A 68 -3.19 -6.49 -1.61
CA VAL A 68 -1.87 -6.26 -2.21
C VAL A 68 -1.86 -6.60 -3.69
N SER A 69 -2.49 -7.72 -4.08
CA SER A 69 -2.59 -8.13 -5.49
C SER A 69 -3.36 -7.12 -6.33
N HIS A 70 -4.46 -6.58 -5.81
CA HIS A 70 -5.22 -5.51 -6.47
C HIS A 70 -4.38 -4.23 -6.58
N LEU A 71 -3.77 -3.77 -5.49
CA LEU A 71 -2.95 -2.56 -5.46
C LEU A 71 -1.79 -2.64 -6.46
N ARG A 72 -1.12 -3.79 -6.59
CA ARG A 72 -0.06 -3.99 -7.60
C ARG A 72 -0.53 -3.79 -9.03
N ARG A 73 -1.76 -4.22 -9.36
CA ARG A 73 -2.34 -4.03 -10.69
C ARG A 73 -2.65 -2.55 -10.96
N VAL A 74 -3.12 -1.85 -9.93
CA VAL A 74 -3.49 -0.43 -10.02
C VAL A 74 -2.24 0.47 -10.11
N LEU A 75 -1.21 0.18 -9.30
CA LEU A 75 0.03 0.97 -9.26
C LEU A 75 0.93 0.73 -10.47
N GLU A 76 0.87 -0.46 -11.06
CA GLU A 76 1.70 -0.86 -12.20
C GLU A 76 0.83 -1.47 -13.32
N PRO A 77 -0.08 -0.69 -13.96
CA PRO A 77 -1.04 -1.22 -14.93
C PRO A 77 -0.39 -1.79 -16.20
N GLY A 78 0.79 -1.28 -16.58
CA GLY A 78 1.58 -1.79 -17.71
C GLY A 78 2.49 -2.97 -17.37
N ARG A 79 2.44 -3.51 -16.14
CA ARG A 79 3.33 -4.58 -15.70
C ARG A 79 3.00 -5.90 -16.44
N PRO A 80 3.98 -6.54 -17.13
CA PRO A 80 3.72 -7.78 -17.84
C PRO A 80 3.28 -8.92 -16.90
N PRO A 81 2.47 -9.88 -17.39
CA PRO A 81 2.11 -11.05 -16.60
C PRO A 81 3.34 -11.79 -16.06
N ARG A 82 3.23 -12.35 -14.86
CA ARG A 82 4.29 -13.15 -14.19
C ARG A 82 5.60 -12.40 -13.90
N THR A 83 5.63 -11.08 -14.01
CA THR A 83 6.77 -10.27 -13.55
C THR A 83 6.59 -9.80 -12.11
N PRO A 84 7.66 -9.61 -11.33
CA PRO A 84 7.58 -9.08 -9.97
C PRO A 84 7.12 -7.61 -9.98
N ALA A 85 6.34 -7.22 -8.96
CA ALA A 85 5.98 -5.81 -8.74
C ALA A 85 7.20 -5.04 -8.22
N ARG A 86 7.34 -3.77 -8.62
CA ARG A 86 8.46 -2.91 -8.23
C ARG A 86 8.07 -1.84 -7.23
N ILE A 87 6.82 -1.38 -7.24
CA ILE A 87 6.35 -0.32 -6.35
C ILE A 87 5.89 -0.90 -5.02
N LEU A 88 4.98 -1.88 -5.05
CA LEU A 88 4.51 -2.58 -3.85
C LEU A 88 5.17 -3.97 -3.78
N VAL A 89 6.31 -4.06 -3.10
CA VAL A 89 7.15 -5.26 -3.08
C VAL A 89 6.80 -6.16 -1.89
N THR A 90 7.00 -7.47 -2.07
CA THR A 90 7.01 -8.41 -0.93
C THR A 90 8.44 -8.46 -0.41
N GLU A 91 8.60 -8.21 0.87
CA GLU A 91 9.89 -8.23 1.56
C GLU A 91 9.67 -9.01 2.87
N PRO A 92 9.99 -10.32 2.91
CA PRO A 92 9.65 -11.15 4.05
C PRO A 92 10.16 -10.57 5.37
N PRO A 93 9.34 -10.56 6.45
CA PRO A 93 8.03 -11.22 6.57
C PRO A 93 6.81 -10.35 6.17
N GLY A 94 6.98 -9.31 5.35
CA GLY A 94 5.91 -8.36 5.03
C GLY A 94 6.02 -7.71 3.65
N TYR A 95 5.70 -6.41 3.61
CA TYR A 95 5.64 -5.61 2.38
C TYR A 95 6.28 -4.24 2.56
N ALA A 96 6.76 -3.67 1.46
CA ALA A 96 7.27 -2.31 1.42
C ALA A 96 6.74 -1.56 0.21
N LEU A 97 6.61 -0.24 0.33
CA LEU A 97 6.31 0.65 -0.79
C LEU A 97 7.60 1.33 -1.25
N ARG A 98 8.12 0.95 -2.41
CA ARG A 98 9.35 1.49 -3.02
C ARG A 98 8.95 2.48 -4.09
N LEU A 99 8.95 3.76 -3.72
CA LEU A 99 8.75 4.84 -4.68
C LEU A 99 10.12 5.25 -5.25
N PRO A 100 10.20 5.62 -6.54
CA PRO A 100 11.40 6.24 -7.09
C PRO A 100 11.67 7.58 -6.39
N ASP A 101 12.93 8.00 -6.35
CA ASP A 101 13.32 9.25 -5.72
C ASP A 101 12.56 10.44 -6.34
N GLY A 102 11.97 11.27 -5.48
CA GLY A 102 11.20 12.45 -5.89
C GLY A 102 9.69 12.26 -6.13
N ALA A 103 9.14 11.09 -5.78
CA ALA A 103 7.70 10.82 -5.79
C ALA A 103 6.92 11.44 -4.62
#